data_AF-A0AAU3GDV4-F1
#
_entry.id   AF-A0AAU3GDV4-F1
#
_cell.length_a   1.000
_cell.length_b   1.000
_cell.length_c   1.000
_cell.angle_alpha   90.00
_cell.angle_beta   90.00
_cell.angle_gamma   90.00
#
_symmetry.space_group_name_H-M   'P 1'
#
loop_
_entity.id
_entity.type
_entity.pdbx_description
1 polymer ?
#
loop_
_entity_poly.entity_id
_entity_poly.type
_entity_poly.pdbx_seq_one_letter_code
_entity_poly.pdbx_strand_id
1 'polypeptide(L)'
;MSVIRLALDSSDPQVRARLEALFGASWRLKRALQHDAADRVAAYWAGEHRRAQDPGGWRKELGLSRAGLEAAARAHLDRSGHLLHHLTKALALHQADEVWNGVARHLFPDAAGRYAGAPKIGRYHRYTRIPGRARSHTAGRKWETFRLHGSLAGHLAAYRALGLPAGLGMADAGLLPTGMPVLAQPRRMPPPRQAPPGHPGRPTAKTP
;
A
#
# COMPACT_ATOMS: atom_id res chain seq x y z
N MET A 1 -13.35 -2.93 11.65
CA MET A 1 -12.52 -1.90 10.96
C MET A 1 -13.25 -1.44 9.71
N SER A 2 -13.64 -0.17 9.63
CA SER A 2 -14.21 0.41 8.41
C SER A 2 -13.08 0.69 7.41
N VAL A 3 -13.28 0.36 6.13
CA VAL A 3 -12.31 0.61 5.06
C VAL A 3 -13.01 1.38 3.95
N ILE A 4 -12.56 2.61 3.70
CA ILE A 4 -13.01 3.39 2.54
C ILE A 4 -12.22 2.88 1.33
N ARG A 5 -12.93 2.38 0.32
CA ARG A 5 -12.38 1.99 -0.98
C ARG A 5 -12.63 3.14 -1.95
N LEU A 6 -11.57 3.76 -2.43
CA LEU A 6 -11.65 4.77 -3.48
C LEU A 6 -11.48 4.09 -4.84
N ALA A 7 -12.49 4.21 -5.70
CA ALA A 7 -12.35 3.85 -7.11
C ALA A 7 -11.43 4.88 -7.77
N LEU A 8 -10.36 4.41 -8.39
CA LEU A 8 -9.50 5.25 -9.22
C LEU A 8 -9.84 4.99 -10.67
N ASP A 9 -10.21 6.04 -11.39
CA ASP A 9 -10.25 6.00 -12.83
C ASP A 9 -8.80 5.87 -13.36
N SER A 10 -8.54 4.78 -14.06
CA SER A 10 -7.24 4.47 -14.67
C SER A 10 -7.35 4.35 -16.20
N SER A 11 -8.47 4.82 -16.77
CA SER A 11 -8.69 4.85 -18.21
C SER A 11 -7.74 5.82 -18.91
N ASP A 12 -7.38 6.93 -18.24
CA ASP A 12 -6.35 7.86 -18.69
C ASP A 12 -4.94 7.25 -18.54
N PRO A 13 -4.18 7.08 -19.64
CA PRO A 13 -2.81 6.57 -19.61
C PRO A 13 -1.85 7.37 -18.72
N GLN A 14 -2.03 8.70 -18.61
CA GLN A 14 -1.17 9.54 -17.76
C GLN A 14 -1.45 9.31 -16.29
N VAL A 15 -2.73 9.20 -15.91
CA VAL A 15 -3.13 8.86 -14.53
C VAL A 15 -2.63 7.46 -14.18
N ARG A 16 -2.77 6.49 -15.09
CA ARG A 16 -2.26 5.14 -14.91
C ARG A 16 -0.74 5.13 -14.70
N ALA A 17 0.03 5.83 -15.52
CA ALA A 17 1.49 5.93 -15.36
C ALA A 17 1.89 6.56 -14.01
N ARG A 18 1.17 7.60 -13.57
CA ARG A 18 1.39 8.21 -12.24
C ARG A 18 1.08 7.25 -11.10
N LEU A 19 0.02 6.46 -11.23
CA LEU A 19 -0.34 5.43 -10.24
C LEU A 19 0.71 4.31 -10.19
N GLU A 20 1.17 3.82 -11.34
CA GLU A 20 2.23 2.82 -11.42
C GLU A 20 3.53 3.34 -10.79
N ALA A 21 3.90 4.59 -11.08
CA ALA A 21 5.05 5.25 -10.45
C ALA A 21 4.90 5.38 -8.93
N LEU A 22 3.71 5.76 -8.46
CA LEU A 22 3.39 5.83 -7.03
C LEU A 22 3.52 4.45 -6.35
N PHE A 23 2.91 3.40 -6.92
CA PHE A 23 3.01 2.04 -6.39
C PHE A 23 4.44 1.51 -6.42
N GLY A 24 5.16 1.75 -7.52
CA GLY A 24 6.56 1.37 -7.67
C GLY A 24 7.47 2.06 -6.65
N ALA A 25 7.31 3.37 -6.47
CA ALA A 25 8.05 4.14 -5.47
C ALA A 25 7.72 3.65 -4.05
N SER A 26 6.44 3.49 -3.75
CA SER A 26 5.96 3.01 -2.45
C SER A 26 6.49 1.62 -2.11
N TRP A 27 6.50 0.72 -3.09
CA TRP A 27 7.09 -0.61 -2.96
C TRP A 27 8.59 -0.57 -2.71
N ARG A 28 9.36 0.23 -3.47
CA ARG A 28 10.80 0.36 -3.29
C ARG A 28 11.14 0.81 -1.88
N LEU A 29 10.43 1.83 -1.37
CA LEU A 29 10.59 2.29 0.01
C LEU A 29 10.23 1.20 1.02
N LYS A 30 9.07 0.53 0.86
CA LYS A 30 8.66 -0.56 1.77
C LYS A 30 9.67 -1.69 1.78
N ARG A 31 10.17 -2.10 0.61
CA ARG A 31 11.16 -3.17 0.49
C ARG A 31 12.46 -2.79 1.18
N ALA A 32 12.96 -1.57 0.99
CA ALA A 32 14.15 -1.08 1.68
C ALA A 32 13.97 -1.12 3.21
N LEU A 33 12.82 -0.66 3.70
CA LEU A 33 12.46 -0.73 5.12
C LEU A 33 12.35 -2.16 5.65
N GLN A 34 11.84 -3.09 4.84
CA GLN A 34 11.75 -4.51 5.23
C GLN A 34 13.13 -5.16 5.35
N HIS A 35 14.08 -4.81 4.48
CA HIS A 35 15.47 -5.26 4.59
C HIS A 35 16.13 -4.68 5.84
N ASP A 36 16.09 -3.35 6.02
CA ASP A 36 16.66 -2.69 7.20
C ASP A 36 16.06 -3.22 8.51
N ALA A 37 14.74 -3.42 8.57
CA ALA A 37 14.09 -4.03 9.71
C ALA A 37 14.51 -5.49 9.94
N ALA A 38 14.69 -6.29 8.89
CA ALA A 38 15.16 -7.67 9.01
C ALA A 38 16.59 -7.73 9.55
N ASP A 39 17.48 -6.86 9.07
CA ASP A 39 18.87 -6.78 9.54
C ASP A 39 18.93 -6.39 11.01
N ARG A 40 18.13 -5.40 11.44
CA ARG A 40 18.01 -5.01 12.85
C ARG A 40 17.46 -6.15 13.73
N VAL A 41 16.48 -6.89 13.23
CA VAL A 41 15.92 -8.06 13.96
C VAL A 41 16.97 -9.16 14.06
N ALA A 42 17.72 -9.45 13.00
CA ALA A 42 18.80 -10.42 13.03
C ALA A 42 19.88 -10.02 14.05
N ALA A 43 20.29 -8.75 14.04
CA ALA A 43 21.23 -8.20 15.03
C ALA A 43 20.68 -8.28 16.47
N TYR A 44 19.38 -8.07 16.66
CA TYR A 44 18.74 -8.23 17.96
C TYR A 44 18.95 -9.65 18.49
N TRP A 45 18.60 -10.67 17.70
CA TRP A 45 18.72 -12.07 18.11
C TRP A 45 20.17 -12.55 18.24
N ALA A 46 21.08 -12.05 17.41
CA ALA A 46 22.51 -12.35 17.52
C ALA A 46 23.15 -11.78 18.80
N GLY A 47 22.60 -10.68 19.33
CA GLY A 47 23.09 -10.03 20.56
C GLY A 47 22.63 -10.72 21.85
N GLU A 48 22.90 -12.01 22.02
CA GLU A 48 22.41 -12.82 23.15
C GLU A 48 22.72 -12.20 24.52
N HIS A 49 23.97 -11.80 24.76
CA HIS A 49 24.37 -11.19 26.03
C HIS A 49 23.67 -9.86 26.28
N ARG A 50 23.54 -9.00 25.25
CA ARG A 50 22.84 -7.71 25.37
C ARG A 50 21.36 -7.89 25.66
N ARG A 51 20.73 -8.88 25.03
CA ARG A 51 19.34 -9.26 25.29
C ARG A 51 19.11 -9.80 26.70
N ALA A 52 20.05 -10.58 27.22
CA ALA A 52 19.95 -11.14 28.57
C ALA A 52 20.06 -10.03 29.64
N GLN A 53 20.89 -9.01 29.39
CA GLN A 53 21.12 -7.90 30.31
C GLN A 53 20.01 -6.83 30.24
N ASP A 54 19.74 -6.30 29.05
CA ASP A 54 18.72 -5.27 28.83
C ASP A 54 18.10 -5.42 27.43
N PRO A 55 17.04 -6.23 27.30
CA PRO A 55 16.38 -6.43 26.02
C PRO A 55 15.68 -5.16 25.52
N GLY A 56 15.31 -4.25 26.42
CA GLY A 56 14.65 -2.99 26.09
C GLY A 56 15.61 -1.97 25.50
N GLY A 57 16.72 -1.72 26.19
CA GLY A 57 17.80 -0.87 25.72
C GLY A 57 18.42 -1.40 24.43
N TRP A 58 18.63 -2.72 24.32
CA TRP A 58 19.18 -3.31 23.10
C TRP A 58 18.27 -3.09 21.88
N ARG A 59 16.95 -3.24 22.03
CA ARG A 59 16.01 -2.88 20.96
C ARG A 59 16.07 -1.39 20.61
N LYS A 60 16.19 -0.52 21.61
CA LYS A 60 16.25 0.93 21.41
C LYS A 60 17.49 1.32 20.61
N GLU A 61 18.66 0.77 20.96
CA GLU A 61 19.92 1.00 20.25
C GLU A 61 19.84 0.57 18.78
N LEU A 62 19.22 -0.58 18.51
CA LEU A 62 18.97 -1.07 17.14
C LEU A 62 17.86 -0.30 16.41
N GLY A 63 17.20 0.65 17.06
CA GLY A 63 16.05 1.35 16.51
C GLY A 63 14.85 0.44 16.22
N LEU A 64 14.72 -0.69 16.93
CA LEU A 64 13.56 -1.59 16.88
C LEU A 64 12.39 -1.02 17.69
N SER A 65 11.89 0.10 17.19
CA SER A 65 10.68 0.76 17.65
C SER A 65 9.92 1.36 16.46
N ARG A 66 8.65 1.69 16.68
CA ARG A 66 7.86 2.43 15.69
C ARG A 66 8.59 3.71 15.24
N ALA A 67 9.03 4.52 16.21
CA ALA A 67 9.74 5.78 15.93
C ALA A 67 11.06 5.54 15.19
N GLY A 68 11.78 4.47 15.52
CA GLY A 68 13.03 4.07 14.86
C GLY A 68 12.82 3.73 13.38
N LEU A 69 11.78 2.97 13.04
CA LEU A 69 11.44 2.68 11.64
C LEU A 69 10.87 3.90 10.90
N GLU A 70 10.12 4.77 11.59
CA GLU A 70 9.67 6.04 11.02
C GLU A 70 10.85 6.98 10.69
N ALA A 71 11.88 7.01 11.54
CA ALA A 71 13.13 7.72 11.26
C ALA A 71 13.89 7.10 10.08
N ALA A 72 13.99 5.76 10.03
CA ALA A 72 14.59 5.05 8.91
C ALA A 72 13.87 5.34 7.58
N ALA A 73 12.54 5.39 7.59
CA ALA A 73 11.74 5.66 6.40
C ALA A 73 12.00 7.06 5.84
N ARG A 74 12.09 8.06 6.73
CA ARG A 74 12.50 9.42 6.36
C ARG A 74 13.91 9.42 5.77
N ALA A 75 14.87 8.78 6.43
CA ALA A 75 16.24 8.68 5.93
C ALA A 75 16.36 7.96 4.57
N HIS A 76 15.58 6.91 4.33
CA HIS A 76 15.53 6.25 3.02
C HIS A 76 14.93 7.17 1.94
N LEU A 77 13.86 7.89 2.28
CA LEU A 77 13.20 8.80 1.36
C LEU A 77 14.07 10.01 1.01
N ASP A 78 14.69 10.63 2.02
CA ASP A 78 15.57 11.78 1.85
C ASP A 78 16.82 11.41 1.03
N ARG A 79 17.41 10.22 1.25
CA ARG A 79 18.52 9.69 0.42
C ARG A 79 18.08 9.35 -1.01
N SER A 80 16.83 8.95 -1.19
CA SER A 80 16.28 8.54 -2.48
C SER A 80 15.49 9.68 -3.10
N GLY A 81 16.08 10.88 -3.22
CA GLY A 81 15.36 12.12 -3.58
C GLY A 81 14.41 11.99 -4.78
N HIS A 82 14.72 11.12 -5.75
CA HIS A 82 13.83 10.80 -6.88
C HIS A 82 12.45 10.22 -6.47
N LEU A 83 12.36 9.53 -5.32
CA LEU A 83 11.10 9.01 -4.79
C LEU A 83 10.20 10.13 -4.26
N LEU A 84 10.73 11.31 -3.91
CA LEU A 84 9.93 12.45 -3.45
C LEU A 84 9.03 13.03 -4.57
N HIS A 85 9.34 12.74 -5.84
CA HIS A 85 8.44 13.07 -6.95
C HIS A 85 7.12 12.30 -6.91
N HIS A 86 7.05 11.21 -6.15
CA HIS A 86 5.90 10.31 -6.10
C HIS A 86 5.39 10.07 -4.67
N LEU A 87 6.25 10.18 -3.66
CA LEU A 87 5.91 9.91 -2.27
C LEU A 87 6.01 11.15 -1.41
N THR A 88 5.03 11.33 -0.54
CA THR A 88 5.11 12.27 0.57
C THR A 88 5.77 11.61 1.78
N LYS A 89 6.32 12.43 2.69
CA LYS A 89 6.81 11.94 3.98
C LYS A 89 5.72 11.21 4.78
N ALA A 90 4.46 11.64 4.68
CA ALA A 90 3.33 10.96 5.33
C ALA A 90 3.16 9.51 4.83
N LEU A 91 3.23 9.27 3.51
CA LEU A 91 3.19 7.91 2.96
C LEU A 91 4.36 7.06 3.45
N ALA A 92 5.56 7.65 3.60
CA ALA A 92 6.70 6.95 4.17
C ALA A 92 6.45 6.51 5.62
N LEU A 93 5.85 7.37 6.45
CA LEU A 93 5.49 7.00 7.83
C LEU A 93 4.45 5.87 7.87
N HIS A 94 3.50 5.84 6.93
CA HIS A 94 2.53 4.74 6.85
C HIS A 94 3.18 3.41 6.44
N GLN A 95 4.18 3.44 5.55
CA GLN A 95 4.98 2.25 5.27
C GLN A 95 5.73 1.77 6.50
N ALA A 96 6.36 2.70 7.24
CA ALA A 96 7.06 2.38 8.47
C ALA A 96 6.13 1.73 9.51
N ASP A 97 4.92 2.27 9.71
CA ASP A 97 3.90 1.71 10.62
C ASP A 97 3.49 0.29 10.19
N GLU A 98 3.30 0.05 8.88
CA GLU A 98 2.97 -1.30 8.39
C GLU A 98 4.13 -2.30 8.61
N VAL A 99 5.38 -1.90 8.34
CA VAL A 99 6.56 -2.74 8.59
C VAL A 99 6.74 -3.00 10.09
N TRP A 100 6.59 -1.96 10.91
CA TRP A 100 6.65 -2.06 12.37
C TRP A 100 5.63 -3.06 12.91
N ASN A 101 4.38 -3.04 12.42
CA ASN A 101 3.38 -4.02 12.85
C ASN A 101 3.80 -5.47 12.55
N GLY A 102 4.56 -5.70 11.47
CA GLY A 102 5.18 -6.99 11.18
C GLY A 102 6.26 -7.36 12.20
N VAL A 103 7.18 -6.44 12.46
CA VAL A 103 8.29 -6.59 13.41
C VAL A 103 7.78 -6.78 14.84
N ALA A 104 6.83 -5.97 15.29
CA ALA A 104 6.29 -6.00 16.64
C ALA A 104 5.67 -7.36 16.98
N ARG A 105 4.92 -7.97 16.05
CA ARG A 105 4.36 -9.32 16.25
C ARG A 105 5.42 -10.40 16.35
N HIS A 106 6.61 -10.18 15.79
CA HIS A 106 7.72 -11.10 15.92
C HIS A 106 8.49 -10.90 17.23
N LEU A 107 8.64 -9.66 17.69
CA LEU A 107 9.38 -9.32 18.91
C LEU A 107 8.57 -9.48 20.19
N PHE A 108 7.24 -9.35 20.11
CA PHE A 108 6.35 -9.34 21.26
C PHE A 108 5.25 -10.38 21.09
N PRO A 109 4.85 -11.06 22.19
CA PRO A 109 3.77 -12.03 22.13
C PRO A 109 2.42 -11.33 21.91
N ASP A 110 1.50 -12.04 21.25
CA ASP A 110 0.10 -11.66 21.19
C ASP A 110 -0.60 -11.87 22.55
N ALA A 111 -1.90 -11.53 22.63
CA ALA A 111 -2.68 -11.72 23.85
C ALA A 111 -2.78 -13.19 24.31
N ALA A 112 -2.50 -14.15 23.42
CA ALA A 112 -2.45 -15.57 23.72
C ALA A 112 -1.01 -16.07 23.98
N GLY A 113 -0.04 -15.17 24.14
CA GLY A 113 1.36 -15.52 24.39
C GLY A 113 2.14 -15.96 23.13
N ARG A 114 1.54 -15.88 21.93
CA ARG A 114 2.16 -16.40 20.70
C ARG A 114 2.91 -15.33 19.93
N TYR A 115 4.05 -15.70 19.37
CA TYR A 115 4.85 -14.85 18.50
C TYR A 115 4.56 -15.15 17.04
N ALA A 116 4.64 -14.14 16.19
CA ALA A 116 4.71 -14.34 14.75
C ALA A 116 6.13 -14.75 14.33
N GLY A 117 6.22 -15.46 13.21
CA GLY A 117 7.51 -15.77 12.58
C GLY A 117 8.27 -14.50 12.16
N ALA A 118 9.55 -14.68 11.81
CA ALA A 118 10.43 -13.59 11.41
C ALA A 118 9.81 -12.72 10.30
N PRO A 119 10.05 -11.39 10.32
CA PRO A 119 9.55 -10.48 9.28
C PRO A 119 10.00 -10.95 7.89
N LYS A 120 9.04 -11.08 6.97
CA LYS A 120 9.31 -11.50 5.59
C LYS A 120 9.34 -10.29 4.67
N ILE A 121 10.29 -10.33 3.74
CA ILE A 121 10.38 -9.36 2.65
C ILE A 121 9.34 -9.73 1.60
N GLY A 122 8.50 -8.76 1.23
CA GLY A 122 7.42 -8.99 0.28
C GLY A 122 7.92 -9.22 -1.14
N ARG A 123 7.00 -9.57 -2.04
CA ARG A 123 7.22 -9.54 -3.49
C ARG A 123 6.38 -8.43 -4.10
N TYR A 124 6.89 -7.76 -5.14
CA TYR A 124 6.20 -6.63 -5.78
C TYR A 124 4.78 -6.99 -6.25
N HIS A 125 4.59 -8.13 -6.90
CA HIS A 125 3.27 -8.57 -7.38
C HIS A 125 2.25 -8.86 -6.26
N ARG A 126 2.69 -8.99 -5.00
CA ARG A 126 1.82 -9.11 -3.82
C ARG A 126 1.57 -7.76 -3.14
N TYR A 127 2.24 -6.70 -3.58
CA TYR A 127 2.06 -5.35 -3.07
C TYR A 127 0.88 -4.68 -3.77
N THR A 128 -0.33 -4.98 -3.30
CA THR A 128 -1.58 -4.53 -3.93
C THR A 128 -2.24 -3.35 -3.19
N ARG A 129 -1.57 -2.80 -2.17
CA ARG A 129 -2.11 -1.72 -1.34
C ARG A 129 -1.02 -0.74 -0.92
N ILE A 130 -1.39 0.54 -0.84
CA ILE A 130 -0.61 1.56 -0.15
C ILE A 130 -1.32 1.84 1.18
N PRO A 131 -0.67 1.62 2.35
CA PRO A 131 -1.21 2.04 3.64
C PRO A 131 -1.29 3.58 3.69
N GLY A 132 -2.41 4.10 4.18
CA GLY A 132 -2.63 5.52 4.35
C GLY A 132 -3.52 5.81 5.56
N ARG A 133 -3.46 7.04 6.09
CA ARG A 133 -4.49 7.58 6.98
C ARG A 133 -5.14 8.81 6.36
N ALA A 134 -6.48 8.82 6.31
CA ALA A 134 -7.32 9.86 5.75
C ALA A 134 -8.07 10.51 6.91
N ARG A 135 -8.41 11.78 6.77
CA ARG A 135 -9.33 12.38 7.75
C ARG A 135 -10.67 11.66 7.70
N SER A 136 -11.19 11.30 8.86
CA SER A 136 -12.58 10.89 9.01
C SER A 136 -13.46 12.03 8.54
N HIS A 137 -14.36 11.75 7.59
CA HIS A 137 -15.37 12.71 7.14
C HIS A 137 -16.59 12.73 8.07
N THR A 138 -16.67 11.78 9.01
CA THR A 138 -17.80 11.60 9.94
C THR A 138 -17.48 12.05 11.36
N ALA A 139 -16.20 12.20 11.72
CA ALA A 139 -15.79 12.69 13.03
C ALA A 139 -14.72 13.78 12.90
N GLY A 140 -15.04 14.98 13.40
CA GLY A 140 -14.10 16.10 13.45
C GLY A 140 -12.79 15.71 14.14
N ARG A 141 -11.65 16.06 13.52
CA ARG A 141 -10.27 15.82 14.03
C ARG A 141 -9.86 14.34 14.19
N LYS A 142 -10.57 13.38 13.60
CA LYS A 142 -10.19 11.96 13.65
C LYS A 142 -9.47 11.54 12.37
N TRP A 143 -8.36 10.82 12.48
CA TRP A 143 -7.65 10.20 11.35
C TRP A 143 -8.03 8.71 11.26
N GLU A 144 -8.64 8.31 10.16
CA GLU A 144 -8.97 6.91 9.84
C GLU A 144 -7.94 6.32 8.89
N THR A 145 -7.77 5.00 8.86
CA THR A 145 -6.82 4.36 7.93
C THR A 145 -7.51 4.11 6.59
N PHE A 146 -7.07 4.74 5.49
CA PHE A 146 -7.58 4.42 4.14
C PHE A 146 -6.66 3.43 3.44
N ARG A 147 -7.24 2.68 2.49
CA ARG A 147 -6.54 1.72 1.65
C ARG A 147 -7.01 1.90 0.22
N LEU A 148 -6.06 2.04 -0.69
CA LEU A 148 -6.33 2.03 -2.12
C LEU A 148 -6.39 0.57 -2.61
N HIS A 149 -7.48 0.16 -3.26
CA HIS A 149 -7.72 -1.21 -3.76
C HIS A 149 -8.32 -1.19 -5.18
N GLY A 150 -7.89 -2.11 -6.06
CA GLY A 150 -8.61 -2.49 -7.30
C GLY A 150 -9.15 -3.93 -7.21
N SER A 151 -10.25 -4.26 -7.90
CA SER A 151 -10.83 -5.62 -7.91
C SER A 151 -10.48 -6.38 -9.20
N LEU A 152 -10.31 -7.70 -9.09
CA LEU A 152 -10.03 -8.57 -10.24
C LEU A 152 -11.20 -8.59 -11.24
N ALA A 153 -12.44 -8.50 -10.77
CA ALA A 153 -13.62 -8.34 -11.61
C ALA A 153 -13.62 -7.00 -12.38
N GLY A 154 -13.17 -5.91 -11.74
CA GLY A 154 -12.97 -4.63 -12.42
C GLY A 154 -11.85 -4.70 -13.47
N HIS A 155 -10.82 -5.50 -13.22
CA HIS A 155 -9.74 -5.76 -14.17
C HIS A 155 -10.23 -6.58 -15.37
N LEU A 156 -11.06 -7.60 -15.15
CA LEU A 156 -11.71 -8.37 -16.21
C LEU A 156 -12.66 -7.51 -17.04
N ALA A 157 -13.44 -6.64 -16.41
CA ALA A 157 -14.34 -5.73 -17.11
C ALA A 157 -13.60 -4.74 -18.01
N ALA A 158 -12.44 -4.23 -17.57
CA ALA A 158 -11.67 -3.23 -18.30
C ALA A 158 -10.76 -3.82 -19.39
N TYR A 159 -10.24 -5.04 -19.17
CA TYR A 159 -9.18 -5.63 -19.99
C TYR A 159 -9.53 -7.04 -20.48
N ARG A 160 -10.81 -7.31 -20.76
CA ARG A 160 -11.28 -8.61 -21.28
C ARG A 160 -10.56 -8.97 -22.59
N ALA A 161 -10.12 -10.22 -22.71
CA ALA A 161 -9.56 -10.71 -23.97
C ALA A 161 -10.60 -10.74 -25.10
N LEU A 162 -10.17 -10.39 -26.31
CA LEU A 162 -11.02 -10.44 -27.51
C LEU A 162 -11.51 -11.88 -27.75
N GLY A 163 -12.80 -12.03 -28.02
CA GLY A 163 -13.44 -13.33 -28.29
C GLY A 163 -14.08 -14.01 -27.08
N LEU A 164 -13.99 -13.45 -25.87
CA LEU A 164 -14.69 -13.99 -24.70
C LEU A 164 -16.17 -13.56 -24.67
N PRO A 165 -17.10 -14.44 -24.21
CA PRO A 165 -18.51 -14.10 -24.05
C PRO A 165 -18.72 -12.88 -23.13
N ALA A 166 -19.65 -11.99 -23.50
CA ALA A 166 -19.90 -10.74 -22.78
C ALA A 166 -20.35 -10.95 -21.31
N GLY A 167 -20.98 -12.08 -21.02
CA GLY A 167 -21.43 -12.47 -19.67
C GLY A 167 -20.41 -13.25 -18.85
N LEU A 168 -19.22 -13.54 -19.37
CA LEU A 168 -18.23 -14.37 -18.68
C LEU A 168 -17.71 -13.67 -17.43
N GLY A 169 -18.07 -14.21 -16.26
CA GLY A 169 -17.69 -13.73 -14.95
C GLY A 169 -16.41 -14.39 -14.43
N MET A 170 -15.97 -13.96 -13.26
CA MET A 170 -14.76 -14.51 -12.62
C MET A 170 -14.87 -16.01 -12.30
N ALA A 171 -16.07 -16.51 -12.01
CA ALA A 171 -16.32 -17.93 -11.73
C ALA A 171 -16.16 -18.79 -12.99
N ASP A 172 -16.51 -18.23 -14.14
CA ASP A 172 -16.48 -18.93 -15.44
C ASP A 172 -15.07 -18.96 -16.04
N ALA A 173 -14.20 -18.02 -15.66
CA ALA A 173 -12.82 -17.95 -16.14
C ALA A 173 -12.00 -19.20 -15.77
N GLY A 174 -12.34 -19.89 -14.67
CA GLY A 174 -11.70 -21.14 -14.26
C GLY A 174 -12.12 -22.37 -15.08
N LEU A 175 -13.18 -22.25 -15.88
CA LEU A 175 -13.71 -23.31 -16.74
C LEU A 175 -13.14 -23.24 -18.17
N LEU A 176 -12.33 -22.22 -18.47
CA LEU A 176 -11.73 -22.05 -19.78
C LEU A 176 -10.55 -23.00 -19.98
N PRO A 177 -10.31 -23.47 -21.22
CA PRO A 177 -9.17 -24.31 -21.53
C PRO A 177 -7.84 -23.67 -21.11
N THR A 178 -6.91 -24.51 -20.62
CA THR A 178 -5.57 -24.08 -20.24
C THR A 178 -4.85 -23.43 -21.42
N GLY A 179 -4.24 -22.26 -21.20
CA GLY A 179 -3.56 -21.48 -22.23
C GLY A 179 -4.44 -20.43 -22.92
N MET A 180 -5.75 -20.42 -22.65
CA MET A 180 -6.65 -19.39 -23.18
C MET A 180 -6.46 -18.06 -22.42
N PRO A 181 -6.21 -16.92 -23.12
CA PRO A 181 -6.06 -15.64 -22.45
C PRO A 181 -7.41 -15.12 -21.94
N VAL A 182 -7.49 -14.85 -20.63
CA VAL A 182 -8.68 -14.27 -19.99
C VAL A 182 -8.67 -12.73 -20.06
N LEU A 183 -7.47 -12.17 -20.04
CA LEU A 183 -7.23 -10.72 -20.10
C LEU A 183 -6.45 -10.39 -21.37
N ALA A 184 -6.89 -9.37 -22.11
CA ALA A 184 -6.08 -8.73 -23.14
C ALA A 184 -5.31 -7.58 -22.52
N GLN A 185 -4.02 -7.54 -22.79
CA GLN A 185 -3.23 -6.34 -22.59
C GLN A 185 -3.45 -5.44 -23.82
N PRO A 186 -4.12 -4.28 -23.68
CA PRO A 186 -4.40 -3.44 -24.84
C PRO A 186 -3.09 -2.87 -25.39
N ARG A 187 -2.82 -3.12 -26.68
CA ARG A 187 -1.66 -2.57 -27.38
C ARG A 187 -1.74 -1.04 -27.53
N ARG A 188 -2.97 -0.49 -27.59
CA ARG A 188 -3.32 0.95 -27.52
C ARG A 188 -4.75 1.12 -26.96
N MET A 189 -5.01 2.20 -26.22
CA MET A 189 -6.31 2.47 -25.56
C MET A 189 -7.14 3.49 -26.38
N PRO A 190 -8.48 3.31 -26.49
CA PRO A 190 -9.37 4.29 -27.10
C PRO A 190 -9.55 5.55 -26.22
N PRO A 191 -9.83 6.72 -26.81
CA PRO A 191 -9.95 7.98 -26.09
C PRO A 191 -11.23 8.06 -25.23
N PRO A 192 -11.24 8.86 -24.15
CA PRO A 192 -12.37 8.98 -23.24
C PRO A 192 -13.58 9.66 -23.90
N ARG A 193 -14.80 9.23 -23.54
CA ARG A 193 -16.04 9.94 -23.88
C ARG A 193 -16.15 11.21 -23.04
N GLN A 194 -16.42 12.34 -23.70
CA GLN A 194 -16.59 13.63 -23.02
C GLN A 194 -17.79 13.60 -22.06
N ALA A 195 -17.62 14.18 -20.88
CA ALA A 195 -18.69 14.34 -19.91
C ALA A 195 -19.73 15.38 -20.39
N PRO A 196 -21.03 15.20 -20.11
CA PRO A 196 -22.03 16.22 -20.38
C PRO A 196 -21.76 17.49 -19.55
N PRO A 197 -21.97 18.70 -20.09
CA PRO A 197 -21.65 19.95 -19.41
C PRO A 197 -22.54 20.16 -18.17
N GLY A 198 -21.92 20.42 -17.01
CA GLY A 198 -22.59 20.63 -15.74
C GLY A 198 -23.05 22.08 -15.51
N HIS A 199 -24.23 22.26 -14.91
CA HIS A 199 -24.79 23.57 -14.52
C HIS A 199 -24.00 24.21 -13.36
N PRO A 200 -23.72 25.53 -13.40
CA PRO A 200 -23.05 26.23 -12.31
C PRO A 200 -24.01 26.44 -11.11
N GLY A 201 -23.57 25.99 -9.93
CA GLY A 201 -24.32 26.11 -8.67
C GLY A 201 -24.39 27.54 -8.15
N ARG A 202 -25.57 27.93 -7.66
CA ARG A 202 -25.91 29.24 -7.07
C ARG A 202 -25.34 29.35 -5.64
N PRO A 203 -24.74 30.48 -5.24
CA PRO A 203 -24.25 30.67 -3.87
C PRO A 203 -25.40 31.00 -2.90
N THR A 204 -25.41 30.35 -1.74
CA THR A 204 -26.36 30.59 -0.65
C THR A 204 -25.97 31.84 0.15
N ALA A 205 -26.90 32.79 0.26
CA ALA A 205 -26.75 33.99 1.07
C ALA A 205 -26.72 33.68 2.58
N LYS A 206 -25.87 34.41 3.32
CA LYS A 206 -25.97 34.54 4.78
C LYS A 206 -26.89 35.72 5.10
N THR A 207 -27.79 35.55 6.06
CA THR A 207 -28.67 36.60 6.61
C THR A 207 -28.26 36.82 8.08
N PRO A 208 -28.49 38.04 8.64
CA PRO A 208 -27.64 38.69 9.64
C PRO A 208 -27.71 38.10 11.05
#